data_AF-A0A2V9WR77-F1
#
_entry.id   AF-A0A2V9WR77-F1
#
_cell.length_a   1.000
_cell.length_b   1.000
_cell.length_c   1.000
_cell.angle_alpha   90.00
_cell.angle_beta   90.00
_cell.angle_gamma   90.00
#
_symmetry.space_group_name_H-M   'P 1'
#
loop_
_entity.id
_entity.type
_entity.pdbx_description
1 polymer ?
#
loop_
_entity_poly.entity_id
_entity_poly.type
_entity_poly.pdbx_seq_one_letter_code
_entity_poly.pdbx_strand_id
1 'polypeptide(L)'
;MDPTRSVASGATAGAKTAPAVTPTEGDVRRVERSVPPGSLLSARKSVGYGLPCAKCHLYYAADLDTCPSCNAHERVLPVLPKTPKMQASAEPEIDAAALEQEREEFLRQFKSQLLAAHVEATTAAAPTCNFADNHPGEPEVAEVCKPCYEKLQERLDVCEAALHMDMKEAAQIIYDAVWADPSDPSKTYRNAASAILTELRRRAGITSLLGPFQPLTH
;
A
#
# COMPACT_ATOMS: atom_id res chain seq x y z
N MET A 1 -20.25 -51.25 -33.56
CA MET A 1 -20.89 -52.47 -33.04
C MET A 1 -20.10 -52.91 -31.82
N ASP A 2 -20.40 -52.29 -30.69
CA ASP A 2 -20.13 -52.76 -29.31
C ASP A 2 -21.10 -53.93 -28.97
N PRO A 3 -21.12 -54.53 -27.77
CA PRO A 3 -20.05 -54.89 -26.81
C PRO A 3 -20.33 -56.28 -26.14
N THR A 4 -19.39 -56.89 -25.41
CA THR A 4 -19.70 -57.61 -24.14
C THR A 4 -18.44 -58.08 -23.40
N ARG A 5 -18.20 -57.56 -22.20
CA ARG A 5 -17.90 -58.38 -21.01
C ARG A 5 -18.05 -57.52 -19.75
N SER A 6 -19.14 -57.73 -19.05
CA SER A 6 -19.39 -57.28 -17.69
C SER A 6 -18.80 -58.27 -16.69
N VAL A 7 -18.25 -57.77 -15.58
CA VAL A 7 -18.43 -58.37 -14.25
C VAL A 7 -18.48 -57.24 -13.21
N ALA A 8 -19.60 -57.18 -12.48
CA ALA A 8 -19.84 -56.38 -11.28
C ALA A 8 -19.20 -57.09 -10.04
N SER A 9 -19.10 -56.62 -8.80
CA SER A 9 -19.90 -55.71 -7.97
C SER A 9 -19.06 -55.33 -6.75
N GLY A 10 -19.39 -54.21 -6.10
CA GLY A 10 -18.87 -53.88 -4.77
C GLY A 10 -19.32 -52.50 -4.29
N ALA A 11 -20.61 -52.35 -4.03
CA ALA A 11 -21.21 -51.15 -3.46
C ALA A 11 -21.16 -51.18 -1.92
N THR A 12 -20.76 -50.07 -1.29
CA THR A 12 -21.26 -49.68 0.02
C THR A 12 -21.47 -48.16 0.07
N ALA A 13 -22.70 -47.80 0.40
CA ALA A 13 -23.23 -46.47 0.60
C ALA A 13 -22.73 -45.84 1.91
N GLY A 14 -22.66 -44.50 1.93
CA GLY A 14 -22.34 -43.74 3.13
C GLY A 14 -22.34 -42.23 2.91
N ALA A 15 -23.41 -41.69 2.33
CA ALA A 15 -23.65 -40.25 2.27
C ALA A 15 -24.06 -39.74 3.66
N LYS A 16 -23.32 -38.76 4.19
CA LYS A 16 -23.77 -37.89 5.29
C LYS A 16 -23.42 -36.43 4.95
N THR A 17 -24.44 -35.72 4.49
CA THR A 17 -24.56 -34.27 4.46
C THR A 17 -24.60 -33.72 5.89
N ALA A 18 -23.77 -32.72 6.17
CA ALA A 18 -23.87 -31.85 7.34
C ALA A 18 -24.09 -30.39 6.87
N PRO A 19 -24.90 -29.60 7.58
CA PRO A 19 -25.41 -28.33 7.07
C PRO A 19 -24.41 -27.19 7.13
N ALA A 20 -24.53 -26.28 6.16
CA ALA A 20 -23.90 -24.97 6.14
C ALA A 20 -24.39 -24.12 7.32
N VAL A 21 -23.44 -23.59 8.08
CA VAL A 21 -23.68 -22.54 9.10
C VAL A 21 -22.76 -21.39 8.77
N THR A 22 -23.35 -20.25 8.44
CA THR A 22 -22.71 -18.95 8.22
C THR A 22 -22.22 -18.36 9.54
N PRO A 23 -20.99 -17.81 9.64
CA PRO A 23 -20.63 -16.87 10.67
C PRO A 23 -20.76 -15.43 10.15
N THR A 24 -21.64 -14.69 10.83
CA THR A 24 -21.80 -13.24 10.80
C THR A 24 -20.55 -12.49 11.28
N GLU A 25 -20.41 -11.29 10.74
CA GLU A 25 -19.49 -10.21 11.08
C GLU A 25 -19.36 -9.96 12.59
N GLY A 26 -18.14 -9.63 13.05
CA GLY A 26 -17.90 -9.36 14.46
C GLY A 26 -16.45 -9.09 14.84
N ASP A 27 -16.04 -7.86 14.56
CA ASP A 27 -15.28 -6.98 15.46
C ASP A 27 -13.77 -7.22 15.71
N VAL A 28 -13.06 -6.12 15.51
CA VAL A 28 -11.63 -5.92 15.64
C VAL A 28 -11.29 -5.88 17.12
N ARG A 29 -10.47 -6.82 17.60
CA ARG A 29 -9.90 -6.79 18.95
C ARG A 29 -8.98 -5.58 19.12
N ARG A 30 -9.55 -4.46 19.55
CA ARG A 30 -8.85 -3.34 20.17
C ARG A 30 -8.46 -3.76 21.59
N VAL A 31 -7.18 -3.69 21.91
CA VAL A 31 -6.66 -3.84 23.27
C VAL A 31 -7.21 -2.69 24.12
N GLU A 32 -8.21 -2.98 24.97
CA GLU A 32 -8.62 -2.09 26.05
C GLU A 32 -7.57 -2.12 27.16
N ARG A 33 -6.91 -0.98 27.38
CA ARG A 33 -6.09 -0.74 28.56
C ARG A 33 -7.03 -0.24 29.66
N SER A 34 -7.28 -1.07 30.66
CA SER A 34 -8.05 -0.75 31.84
C SER A 34 -7.46 0.46 32.58
N VAL A 35 -8.25 1.51 32.80
CA VAL A 35 -7.91 2.68 33.62
C VAL A 35 -8.95 2.78 34.76
N PRO A 36 -8.54 3.00 36.03
CA PRO A 36 -9.45 3.05 37.17
C PRO A 36 -10.34 4.31 37.16
N PRO A 37 -11.51 4.29 37.83
CA PRO A 37 -12.46 5.38 37.78
C PRO A 37 -12.11 6.45 38.81
N GLY A 38 -11.82 7.68 38.38
CA GLY A 38 -11.66 8.79 39.31
C GLY A 38 -10.99 10.05 38.79
N SER A 39 -11.56 10.71 37.77
CA SER A 39 -11.53 12.18 37.66
C SER A 39 -12.30 12.63 36.42
N LEU A 40 -13.54 13.08 36.65
CA LEU A 40 -14.25 13.92 35.70
C LEU A 40 -13.54 15.28 35.68
N LEU A 41 -13.02 15.68 34.53
CA LEU A 41 -13.06 17.05 33.99
C LEU A 41 -12.34 17.13 32.64
N SER A 42 -13.09 17.59 31.63
CA SER A 42 -12.70 17.93 30.26
C SER A 42 -12.29 16.79 29.34
N ALA A 43 -13.20 16.46 28.41
CA ALA A 43 -12.87 15.91 27.11
C ALA A 43 -11.65 16.66 26.55
N ARG A 44 -10.51 15.97 26.42
CA ARG A 44 -9.29 16.56 25.88
C ARG A 44 -9.51 16.86 24.41
N LYS A 45 -9.91 18.10 24.12
CA LYS A 45 -9.83 18.71 22.80
C LYS A 45 -8.40 18.48 22.33
N SER A 46 -8.22 17.86 21.16
CA SER A 46 -6.90 17.66 20.57
C SER A 46 -6.24 19.03 20.43
N VAL A 47 -5.24 19.31 21.28
CA VAL A 47 -4.51 20.57 21.22
C VAL A 47 -3.62 20.50 19.99
N GLY A 48 -3.89 21.38 19.02
CA GLY A 48 -3.03 21.54 17.85
C GLY A 48 -1.67 22.13 18.22
N TYR A 49 -0.77 22.21 17.25
CA TYR A 49 0.49 22.93 17.41
C TYR A 49 0.25 24.44 17.34
N GLY A 50 0.84 25.20 18.26
CA GLY A 50 0.86 26.66 18.19
C GLY A 50 2.00 27.18 17.30
N LEU A 51 2.14 28.50 17.18
CA LEU A 51 3.23 29.13 16.43
C LEU A 51 4.61 28.69 16.93
N PRO A 52 5.65 28.67 16.06
CA PRO A 52 6.96 28.19 16.44
C PRO A 52 7.59 29.10 17.50
N CYS A 53 8.47 28.53 18.32
CA CYS A 53 9.23 29.30 19.29
C CYS A 53 10.11 30.37 18.61
N ALA A 54 10.15 31.58 19.13
CA ALA A 54 10.97 32.68 18.58
C ALA A 54 12.48 32.42 18.66
N LYS A 55 12.93 31.56 19.59
CA LYS A 55 14.35 31.29 19.83
C LYS A 55 14.88 30.06 19.09
N CYS A 56 14.11 28.97 19.05
CA CYS A 56 14.54 27.71 18.44
C CYS A 56 13.68 27.26 17.25
N HIS A 57 12.68 28.06 16.86
CA HIS A 57 11.82 27.84 15.69
C HIS A 57 11.05 26.50 15.69
N LEU A 58 10.99 25.83 16.84
CA LEU A 58 10.28 24.56 16.98
C LEU A 58 8.81 24.80 17.26
N TYR A 59 7.95 24.06 16.54
CA TYR A 59 6.51 23.99 16.82
C TYR A 59 6.25 23.14 18.05
N TYR A 60 5.42 23.65 18.96
CA TYR A 60 5.04 22.94 20.19
C TYR A 60 3.57 23.19 20.50
N ALA A 61 2.99 22.29 21.31
CA ALA A 61 1.56 22.25 21.59
C ALA A 61 1.05 23.60 22.07
N ALA A 62 -0.13 24.03 21.58
CA ALA A 62 -0.66 25.38 21.82
C ALA A 62 -1.07 25.65 23.27
N ASP A 63 -1.25 24.61 24.07
CA ASP A 63 -1.54 24.65 25.51
C ASP A 63 -0.31 24.89 26.37
N LEU A 64 0.89 24.72 25.82
CA LEU A 64 2.13 25.01 26.52
C LEU A 64 2.54 26.46 26.25
N ASP A 65 2.76 27.24 27.32
CA ASP A 65 3.27 28.61 27.19
C ASP A 65 4.80 28.65 27.00
N THR A 66 5.50 27.61 27.47
CA THR A 66 6.96 27.46 27.36
C THR A 66 7.36 26.47 26.29
N CYS A 67 8.37 26.84 25.50
CA CYS A 67 8.98 25.93 24.55
C CYS A 67 9.68 24.77 25.29
N PRO A 68 9.31 23.49 25.04
CA PRO A 68 9.90 22.35 25.72
C PRO A 68 11.39 22.14 25.43
N SER A 69 11.93 22.78 24.39
CA SER A 69 13.32 22.59 23.96
C SER A 69 14.27 23.67 24.45
N CYS A 70 13.83 24.93 24.52
CA CYS A 70 14.70 26.05 24.92
C CYS A 70 14.17 26.86 26.11
N ASN A 71 13.02 26.46 26.66
CA ASN A 71 12.33 27.07 27.80
C ASN A 71 12.04 28.57 27.62
N ALA A 72 12.04 29.06 26.37
CA ALA A 72 11.61 30.41 26.06
C ALA A 72 10.08 30.49 26.08
N HIS A 73 9.55 31.64 26.51
CA HIS A 73 8.12 31.94 26.57
C HIS A 73 7.60 32.66 25.32
N GLU A 74 8.49 33.00 24.40
CA GLU A 74 8.17 33.80 23.23
C GLU A 74 7.91 32.90 22.01
N ARG A 75 6.73 33.08 21.40
CA ARG A 75 6.38 32.50 20.10
C ARG A 75 6.51 33.56 19.01
N VAL A 76 6.77 33.12 17.78
CA VAL A 76 6.78 34.01 16.61
C VAL A 76 5.38 34.57 16.41
N LEU A 77 5.25 35.90 16.35
CA LEU A 77 3.98 36.55 16.03
C LEU A 77 3.59 36.28 14.57
N PRO A 78 2.29 36.17 14.26
CA PRO A 78 1.84 36.14 12.87
C PRO A 78 2.37 37.38 12.15
N VAL A 79 3.11 37.17 11.07
CA VAL A 79 3.48 38.28 10.17
C VAL A 79 2.20 38.70 9.45
N LEU A 80 1.47 39.64 10.03
CA LEU A 80 0.45 40.36 9.31
C LEU A 80 1.16 41.15 8.20
N PRO A 81 0.79 40.97 6.92
CA PRO A 81 1.30 41.84 5.88
C PRO A 81 0.98 43.28 6.30
N LYS A 82 2.00 44.14 6.32
CA LYS A 82 1.83 45.56 6.59
C LYS A 82 0.96 46.13 5.47
N THR A 83 -0.36 46.18 5.67
CA THR A 83 -1.21 47.04 4.86
C THR A 83 -0.68 48.46 5.03
N PRO A 84 -0.28 49.15 3.95
CA PRO A 84 0.11 50.55 4.09
C PRO A 84 -1.07 51.29 4.73
N LYS A 85 -0.79 52.08 5.77
CA LYS A 85 -1.75 53.08 6.27
C LYS A 85 -1.96 54.07 5.12
N MET A 86 -2.93 53.80 4.28
CA MET A 86 -3.45 54.76 3.32
C MET A 86 -3.97 55.92 4.16
N GLN A 87 -3.31 57.07 4.04
CA GLN A 87 -3.83 58.33 4.56
C GLN A 87 -5.24 58.49 3.98
N ALA A 88 -6.19 58.88 4.82
CA ALA A 88 -7.51 59.32 4.41
C ALA A 88 -7.37 60.65 3.62
N SER A 89 -6.87 60.55 2.40
CA SER A 89 -7.09 61.51 1.34
C SER A 89 -8.18 60.89 0.47
N ALA A 90 -9.21 61.68 0.17
CA ALA A 90 -10.42 61.34 -0.57
C ALA A 90 -10.33 60.00 -1.31
N GLU A 91 -11.11 59.03 -0.82
CA GLU A 91 -11.39 57.78 -1.50
C GLU A 91 -11.73 58.11 -2.96
N PRO A 92 -10.91 57.70 -3.95
CA PRO A 92 -11.44 57.66 -5.31
C PRO A 92 -12.61 56.69 -5.21
N GLU A 93 -13.82 57.16 -5.48
CA GLU A 93 -14.98 56.29 -5.64
C GLU A 93 -14.62 55.29 -6.74
N ILE A 94 -14.11 54.13 -6.34
CA ILE A 94 -13.84 53.04 -7.26
C ILE A 94 -15.22 52.60 -7.69
N ASP A 95 -15.56 52.91 -8.95
CA ASP A 95 -16.87 52.64 -9.52
C ASP A 95 -17.18 51.15 -9.33
N ALA A 96 -18.10 50.87 -8.40
CA ALA A 96 -18.47 49.51 -8.04
C ALA A 96 -18.99 48.75 -9.27
N ALA A 97 -19.57 49.46 -10.25
CA ALA A 97 -20.02 48.87 -11.50
C ALA A 97 -18.84 48.49 -12.41
N ALA A 98 -17.79 49.32 -12.49
CA ALA A 98 -16.58 49.00 -13.24
C ALA A 98 -15.82 47.82 -12.62
N LEU A 99 -15.77 47.75 -11.29
CA LEU A 99 -15.11 46.65 -10.56
C LEU A 99 -15.91 45.34 -10.68
N GLU A 100 -17.24 45.41 -10.69
CA GLU A 100 -18.11 44.27 -10.97
C GLU A 100 -17.95 43.79 -12.42
N GLN A 101 -17.82 44.70 -13.39
CA GLN A 101 -17.52 44.37 -14.78
C GLN A 101 -16.16 43.69 -14.94
N GLU A 102 -15.10 44.23 -14.34
CA GLU A 102 -13.76 43.61 -14.36
C GLU A 102 -13.76 42.22 -13.71
N ARG A 103 -14.54 42.04 -12.63
CA ARG A 103 -14.74 40.75 -11.98
C ARG A 103 -15.42 39.75 -12.90
N GLU A 104 -16.47 40.16 -13.62
CA GLU A 104 -17.16 39.31 -14.57
C GLU A 104 -16.26 38.91 -15.75
N GLU A 105 -15.48 39.85 -16.26
CA GLU A 105 -14.51 39.61 -17.32
C GLU A 105 -13.40 38.64 -16.87
N PHE A 106 -12.87 38.83 -15.66
CA PHE A 106 -11.90 37.92 -15.07
C PHE A 106 -12.47 36.53 -14.86
N LEU A 107 -13.67 36.41 -14.28
CA LEU A 107 -14.34 35.11 -14.08
C LEU A 107 -14.61 34.40 -15.39
N ARG A 108 -14.98 35.15 -16.43
CA ARG A 108 -15.21 34.60 -17.77
C ARG A 108 -13.92 34.09 -18.39
N GLN A 109 -12.83 34.87 -18.32
CA GLN A 109 -11.52 34.46 -18.84
C GLN A 109 -10.98 33.24 -18.07
N PHE A 110 -11.04 33.27 -16.74
CA PHE A 110 -10.60 32.17 -15.87
C PHE A 110 -11.41 30.90 -16.14
N LYS A 111 -12.74 31.02 -16.28
CA LYS A 111 -13.60 29.89 -16.64
C LYS A 111 -13.25 29.34 -18.03
N SER A 112 -12.99 30.20 -19.02
CA SER A 112 -12.55 29.72 -20.34
C SER A 112 -11.22 29.00 -20.31
N GLN A 113 -10.27 29.47 -19.49
CA GLN A 113 -8.97 28.82 -19.33
C GLN A 113 -9.09 27.46 -18.63
N LEU A 114 -9.91 27.36 -17.58
CA LEU A 114 -10.19 26.08 -16.92
C LEU A 114 -10.85 25.07 -17.84
N LEU A 115 -11.83 25.51 -18.65
CA LEU A 115 -12.46 24.63 -19.63
C LEU A 115 -11.47 24.21 -20.72
N ALA A 116 -10.62 25.11 -21.21
CA ALA A 116 -9.59 24.77 -22.19
C ALA A 116 -8.58 23.74 -21.64
N ALA A 117 -8.04 23.98 -20.45
CA ALA A 117 -7.12 23.06 -19.79
C ALA A 117 -7.77 21.69 -19.50
N HIS A 118 -9.05 21.67 -19.11
CA HIS A 118 -9.79 20.43 -18.92
C HIS A 118 -9.99 19.67 -20.24
N VAL A 119 -10.32 20.36 -21.33
CA VAL A 119 -10.44 19.75 -22.66
C VAL A 119 -9.10 19.17 -23.10
N GLU A 120 -8.00 19.91 -22.94
CA GLU A 120 -6.65 19.43 -23.24
C GLU A 120 -6.28 18.19 -22.42
N ALA A 121 -6.57 18.19 -21.11
CA ALA A 121 -6.31 17.03 -20.23
C ALA A 121 -7.17 15.81 -20.58
N THR A 122 -8.39 16.01 -21.09
CA THR A 122 -9.32 14.92 -21.44
C THR A 122 -9.10 14.39 -22.86
N THR A 123 -8.59 15.23 -23.77
CA THR A 123 -8.35 14.89 -25.18
C THR A 123 -6.92 14.45 -25.46
N ALA A 124 -5.97 14.79 -24.58
CA ALA A 124 -4.64 14.20 -24.60
C ALA A 124 -4.78 12.68 -24.49
N ALA A 125 -4.22 11.96 -25.48
CA ALA A 125 -4.23 10.51 -25.50
C ALA A 125 -3.63 10.00 -24.19
N ALA A 126 -4.51 9.39 -23.41
CA ALA A 126 -4.19 8.64 -22.22
C ALA A 126 -2.95 7.75 -22.40
N PRO A 127 -1.97 7.79 -21.47
CA PRO A 127 -0.93 6.77 -21.45
C PRO A 127 -1.61 5.41 -21.21
N THR A 128 -1.50 4.49 -22.18
CA THR A 128 -2.00 3.12 -22.10
C THR A 128 -0.96 2.19 -21.45
N CYS A 129 -1.38 1.18 -20.65
CA CYS A 129 -0.42 0.22 -20.06
C CYS A 129 0.31 -0.51 -21.19
N ASN A 130 1.65 -0.54 -21.15
CA ASN A 130 2.48 -1.24 -22.15
C ASN A 130 2.43 -2.77 -22.04
N PHE A 131 1.73 -3.33 -21.03
CA PHE A 131 1.69 -4.77 -20.75
C PHE A 131 0.34 -5.39 -21.14
N ALA A 132 0.11 -5.54 -22.45
CA ALA A 132 -1.14 -6.08 -23.00
C ALA A 132 -1.55 -7.44 -22.41
N ASP A 133 -0.60 -8.33 -22.12
CA ASP A 133 -0.86 -9.67 -21.58
C ASP A 133 -1.51 -9.66 -20.19
N ASN A 134 -1.40 -8.56 -19.44
CA ASN A 134 -2.00 -8.42 -18.11
C ASN A 134 -3.48 -8.01 -18.18
N HIS A 135 -4.01 -7.76 -19.37
CA HIS A 135 -5.37 -7.28 -19.56
C HIS A 135 -6.27 -8.33 -20.23
N PRO A 136 -7.50 -8.53 -19.74
CA PRO A 136 -8.52 -9.26 -20.47
C PRO A 136 -9.21 -8.42 -21.58
N GLY A 137 -8.78 -7.16 -21.81
CA GLY A 137 -9.38 -6.20 -22.74
C GLY A 137 -8.50 -4.96 -22.99
N GLU A 138 -9.06 -3.87 -23.51
CA GLU A 138 -8.31 -2.63 -23.79
C GLU A 138 -7.80 -1.97 -22.49
N PRO A 139 -6.54 -1.47 -22.45
CA PRO A 139 -5.94 -0.89 -21.25
C PRO A 139 -6.54 0.48 -20.90
N GLU A 140 -6.98 0.63 -19.64
CA GLU A 140 -7.45 1.91 -19.10
C GLU A 140 -6.31 2.88 -18.78
N VAL A 141 -6.66 4.18 -18.76
CA VAL A 141 -5.79 5.34 -18.60
C VAL A 141 -5.26 5.44 -17.17
N ALA A 142 -4.17 4.75 -16.87
CA ALA A 142 -3.46 4.91 -15.60
C ALA A 142 -1.97 4.67 -15.81
N GLU A 143 -1.12 5.50 -15.18
CA GLU A 143 0.35 5.38 -15.23
C GLU A 143 0.83 3.97 -14.78
N VAL A 144 0.06 3.31 -13.91
CA VAL A 144 0.04 1.85 -13.74
C VAL A 144 -1.43 1.44 -13.57
N CYS A 145 -1.96 0.66 -14.51
CA CYS A 145 -3.34 0.19 -14.40
C CYS A 145 -3.50 -0.86 -13.29
N LYS A 146 -4.73 -0.99 -12.77
CA LYS A 146 -5.06 -1.94 -11.71
C LYS A 146 -4.65 -3.39 -12.04
N PRO A 147 -4.88 -3.93 -13.26
CA PRO A 147 -4.41 -5.27 -13.63
C PRO A 147 -2.88 -5.44 -13.58
N CYS A 148 -2.13 -4.46 -14.10
CA CYS A 148 -0.66 -4.45 -14.07
C CYS A 148 -0.16 -4.44 -12.59
N TYR A 149 -0.84 -3.72 -11.68
CA TYR A 149 -0.54 -3.71 -10.25
C TYR A 149 -0.91 -5.01 -9.52
N GLU A 150 -2.13 -5.53 -9.73
CA GLU A 150 -2.60 -6.77 -9.12
C GLU A 150 -1.71 -7.95 -9.52
N LYS A 151 -1.25 -7.98 -10.77
CA LYS A 151 -0.32 -9.03 -11.23
C LYS A 151 1.05 -8.96 -10.53
N LEU A 152 1.54 -7.75 -10.27
CA LEU A 152 2.77 -7.57 -9.51
C LEU A 152 2.57 -8.01 -8.06
N GLN A 153 1.45 -7.64 -7.44
CA GLN A 153 1.10 -8.01 -6.08
C GLN A 153 1.00 -9.54 -5.94
N GLU A 154 0.29 -10.22 -6.85
CA GLU A 154 0.20 -11.68 -6.87
C GLU A 154 1.58 -12.36 -6.88
N ARG A 155 2.52 -11.83 -7.68
CA ARG A 155 3.89 -12.37 -7.73
C ARG A 155 4.66 -12.15 -6.43
N LEU A 156 4.46 -11.01 -5.76
CA LEU A 156 5.04 -10.73 -4.46
C LEU A 156 4.47 -11.67 -3.39
N ASP A 157 3.15 -11.88 -3.38
CA ASP A 157 2.48 -12.77 -2.44
C ASP A 157 2.98 -14.22 -2.59
N VAL A 158 3.19 -14.69 -3.82
CA VAL A 158 3.79 -16.02 -4.09
C VAL A 158 5.24 -16.11 -3.61
N CYS A 159 6.04 -15.05 -3.78
CA CYS A 159 7.42 -15.01 -3.28
C CYS A 159 7.47 -14.97 -1.75
N GLU A 160 6.60 -14.20 -1.11
CA GLU A 160 6.48 -14.13 0.34
C GLU A 160 6.03 -15.48 0.91
N ALA A 161 5.03 -16.13 0.30
CA ALA A 161 4.61 -17.47 0.68
C ALA A 161 5.73 -18.50 0.52
N ALA A 162 6.57 -18.38 -0.52
CA ALA A 162 7.72 -19.25 -0.71
C ALA A 162 8.75 -19.13 0.42
N LEU A 163 8.96 -17.92 0.96
CA LEU A 163 9.84 -17.67 2.10
C LEU A 163 9.29 -18.24 3.42
N HIS A 164 7.97 -18.42 3.53
CA HIS A 164 7.31 -19.05 4.68
C HIS A 164 7.41 -20.59 4.65
N MET A 165 8.63 -21.11 4.51
CA MET A 165 8.91 -22.55 4.63
C MET A 165 8.90 -22.98 6.10
N ASP A 166 8.19 -24.07 6.40
CA ASP A 166 8.15 -24.62 7.75
C ASP A 166 9.52 -25.17 8.17
N MET A 167 9.87 -25.00 9.45
CA MET A 167 11.16 -25.46 9.97
C MET A 167 11.35 -26.98 9.84
N LYS A 168 10.28 -27.77 9.97
CA LYS A 168 10.34 -29.23 9.79
C LYS A 168 10.68 -29.62 8.36
N GLU A 169 10.09 -28.91 7.40
CA GLU A 169 10.31 -29.13 5.98
C GLU A 169 11.72 -28.69 5.58
N ALA A 170 12.15 -27.51 6.04
CA ALA A 170 13.53 -27.05 5.84
C ALA A 170 14.55 -28.05 6.40
N ALA A 171 14.32 -28.55 7.61
CA ALA A 171 15.18 -29.56 8.24
C ALA A 171 15.23 -30.87 7.43
N GLN A 172 14.09 -31.32 6.88
CA GLN A 172 14.03 -32.51 6.05
C GLN A 172 14.83 -32.33 4.75
N ILE A 173 14.65 -31.20 4.05
CA ILE A 173 15.40 -30.88 2.82
C ILE A 173 16.90 -30.84 3.10
N ILE A 174 17.32 -30.23 4.21
CA ILE A 174 18.73 -30.19 4.63
C ILE A 174 19.24 -31.60 4.90
N TYR A 175 18.49 -32.40 5.65
CA TYR A 175 18.87 -33.76 5.99
C TYR A 175 19.10 -34.58 4.72
N ASP A 176 18.12 -34.60 3.81
CA ASP A 176 18.20 -35.36 2.56
C ASP A 176 19.39 -34.91 1.69
N ALA A 177 19.63 -33.60 1.61
CA ALA A 177 20.73 -33.04 0.82
C ALA A 177 22.11 -33.30 1.42
N VAL A 178 22.22 -33.33 2.75
CA VAL A 178 23.47 -33.63 3.46
C VAL A 178 23.85 -35.10 3.27
N TRP A 179 22.87 -36.00 3.36
CA TRP A 179 23.12 -37.44 3.26
C TRP A 179 23.18 -37.97 1.83
N ALA A 180 22.95 -37.13 0.81
CA ALA A 180 23.01 -37.52 -0.60
C ALA A 180 24.44 -37.86 -1.10
N ASP A 181 25.48 -37.23 -0.55
CA ASP A 181 26.89 -37.55 -0.85
C ASP A 181 27.75 -37.44 0.42
N PRO A 182 27.85 -38.52 1.22
CA PRO A 182 28.60 -38.51 2.48
C PRO A 182 30.12 -38.53 2.28
N SER A 183 30.61 -38.57 1.03
CA SER A 183 32.02 -38.76 0.71
C SER A 183 32.86 -37.51 1.01
N ASP A 184 32.25 -36.32 1.01
CA ASP A 184 32.94 -35.04 1.16
C ASP A 184 32.22 -34.10 2.13
N PRO A 185 32.80 -33.85 3.33
CA PRO A 185 32.20 -32.98 4.34
C PRO A 185 32.17 -31.49 3.93
N SER A 186 32.91 -31.09 2.90
CA SER A 186 32.88 -29.72 2.39
C SER A 186 31.70 -29.47 1.44
N LYS A 187 31.22 -30.53 0.76
CA LYS A 187 30.10 -30.45 -0.17
C LYS A 187 28.75 -30.53 0.52
N THR A 188 28.67 -31.09 1.72
CA THR A 188 27.43 -31.31 2.49
C THR A 188 26.66 -30.01 2.74
N TYR A 189 27.33 -28.95 3.22
CA TYR A 189 26.69 -27.65 3.43
C TYR A 189 26.32 -26.95 2.13
N ARG A 190 27.15 -27.11 1.09
CA ARG A 190 26.88 -26.56 -0.24
C ARG A 190 25.65 -27.23 -0.87
N ASN A 191 25.51 -28.55 -0.71
CA ASN A 191 24.38 -29.33 -1.17
C ASN A 191 23.10 -28.90 -0.44
N ALA A 192 23.15 -28.79 0.89
CA ALA A 192 22.02 -28.27 1.68
C ALA A 192 21.59 -26.87 1.25
N ALA A 193 22.54 -25.93 1.10
CA ALA A 193 22.26 -24.59 0.62
C ALA A 193 21.64 -24.60 -0.80
N SER A 194 22.17 -25.42 -1.70
CA SER A 194 21.65 -25.55 -3.05
C SER A 194 20.22 -26.13 -3.08
N ALA A 195 19.92 -27.08 -2.20
CA ALA A 195 18.61 -27.72 -2.10
C ALA A 195 17.54 -26.75 -1.59
N ILE A 196 17.83 -26.01 -0.51
CA ILE A 196 16.92 -24.98 0.01
C ILE A 196 16.67 -23.90 -1.05
N LEU A 197 17.74 -23.39 -1.69
CA LEU A 197 17.59 -22.35 -2.71
C LEU A 197 16.81 -22.83 -3.93
N THR A 198 16.97 -24.10 -4.31
CA THR A 198 16.20 -24.70 -5.41
C THR A 198 14.73 -24.82 -5.03
N GLU A 199 14.42 -25.27 -3.81
CA GLU A 199 13.06 -25.40 -3.33
C GLU A 199 12.35 -24.04 -3.19
N LEU A 200 13.04 -23.02 -2.67
CA LEU A 200 12.52 -21.65 -2.59
C LEU A 200 12.22 -21.08 -3.98
N ARG A 201 13.11 -21.28 -4.97
CA ARG A 201 12.87 -20.83 -6.35
C ARG A 201 11.70 -21.55 -6.99
N ARG A 202 11.58 -22.86 -6.76
CA ARG A 202 10.48 -23.68 -7.25
C ARG A 202 9.13 -23.18 -6.72
N ARG A 203 9.05 -22.83 -5.42
CA ARG A 203 7.84 -22.28 -4.79
C ARG A 203 7.51 -20.88 -5.27
N ALA A 204 8.54 -20.05 -5.47
CA ALA A 204 8.37 -18.68 -5.95
C ALA A 204 7.95 -18.59 -7.44
N GLY A 205 7.73 -19.72 -8.11
CA GLY A 205 7.41 -19.75 -9.55
C GLY A 205 8.55 -19.23 -10.42
N ILE A 206 9.77 -19.11 -9.86
CA ILE A 206 10.98 -18.77 -10.60
C ILE A 206 11.42 -20.08 -11.25
N THR A 207 10.82 -20.39 -12.41
CA THR A 207 11.28 -21.49 -13.26
C THR A 207 12.78 -21.28 -13.44
N SER A 208 13.59 -22.20 -12.91
CA SER A 208 15.04 -22.14 -13.02
C SER A 208 15.41 -22.11 -14.49
N LEU A 209 15.57 -20.91 -15.06
CA LEU A 209 16.30 -20.66 -16.30
C LEU A 209 17.82 -20.78 -16.07
N LEU A 210 18.21 -21.69 -15.17
CA LEU A 210 19.52 -22.32 -15.17
C LEU A 210 19.26 -23.67 -15.83
N GLY A 211 19.85 -23.87 -17.01
CA GLY A 211 19.60 -24.98 -17.93
C GLY A 211 19.64 -26.38 -17.29
N PRO A 212 19.32 -27.43 -18.07
CA PRO A 212 19.05 -28.76 -17.55
C PRO A 212 20.24 -29.25 -16.71
N PHE A 213 20.10 -29.22 -15.40
CA PHE A 213 20.96 -29.99 -14.51
C PHE A 213 20.54 -31.45 -14.69
N GLN A 214 21.07 -32.03 -15.75
CA GLN A 214 21.02 -33.44 -16.02
C GLN A 214 21.68 -34.15 -14.83
N PRO A 215 20.99 -35.08 -14.14
CA PRO A 215 21.61 -35.84 -13.09
C PRO A 215 22.76 -36.66 -13.69
N LEU A 216 23.93 -36.62 -13.05
CA LEU A 216 25.06 -37.47 -13.40
C LEU A 216 24.60 -38.93 -13.29
N THR A 217 24.49 -39.58 -14.43
CA THR A 217 24.29 -41.03 -14.50
C THR A 217 25.52 -41.72 -13.93
N HIS A 218 25.25 -42.63 -12.99
CA HIS A 218 26.20 -43.50 -12.27
C HIS A 218 27.09 -44.32 -13.21
#